data_AF-A0A255ES19-F1
#
_entry.id   AF-A0A255ES19-F1
#
_cell.length_a   1.000
_cell.length_b   1.000
_cell.length_c   1.000
_cell.angle_alpha   90.00
_cell.angle_beta   90.00
_cell.angle_gamma   90.00
#
_symmetry.space_group_name_H-M   'P 1'
#
loop_
_entity.id
_entity.type
_entity.pdbx_description
1 polymer ?
#
loop_
_entity_poly.entity_id
_entity_poly.type
_entity_poly.pdbx_seq_one_letter_code
_entity_poly.pdbx_strand_id
1 'polypeptide(L)'
;MSDPVDERNLAYAKDLHTYFASIMVDGHADRVRDAWDWDTSSPQAYADSVADNREEWRRLINPPTFQALGPARDVATEVPNGTWLEIDVHEHLKADGILVVPEGATKLVVFQHGLGSTPERVFGLGKPGAYHAVGQRLVEAGYAVLAPRNLYQIEPRNDAESMAQMVGTTVVGVELARVRVLLDEIAKRHPQLDPDNIAMTGLSWGGLATQYWTPLEPRFAVAATIGFYNDRLLKMAAPAGDPKFGSFLGRAEHHAYYWNQLGIFGDTELASLVCPRPFLVQHGQRDPIGWAPAIAEEFERSRRFWDELGVGDRAEIHIFDGGHEVDTEQLVRWLGRHFPADTQDR
;
A
#
# COMPACT_ATOMS: atom_id res chain seq x y z
N MET A 1 -26.88 34.12 -18.98
CA MET A 1 -26.86 33.06 -20.02
C MET A 1 -25.39 32.79 -20.29
N SER A 2 -24.96 31.54 -20.15
CA SER A 2 -23.59 31.13 -20.52
C SER A 2 -23.35 31.42 -22.00
N ASP A 3 -22.10 31.71 -22.37
CA ASP A 3 -21.71 31.82 -23.77
C ASP A 3 -21.97 30.48 -24.47
N PRO A 4 -22.65 30.42 -25.63
CA PRO A 4 -22.80 29.20 -26.42
C PRO A 4 -21.49 28.48 -26.76
N VAL A 5 -20.35 29.18 -26.75
CA VAL A 5 -19.00 28.57 -26.83
C VAL A 5 -18.68 27.78 -25.55
N ASP A 6 -18.92 28.37 -24.38
CA ASP A 6 -18.69 27.72 -23.09
C ASP A 6 -19.62 26.51 -22.88
N GLU A 7 -20.87 26.60 -23.33
CA GLU A 7 -21.82 25.48 -23.26
C GLU A 7 -21.37 24.28 -24.09
N ARG A 8 -20.83 24.53 -25.30
CA ARG A 8 -20.26 23.47 -26.14
C ARG A 8 -19.03 22.83 -25.50
N ASN A 9 -18.17 23.63 -24.87
CA ASN A 9 -16.99 23.11 -24.17
C ASN A 9 -17.38 22.24 -22.96
N LEU A 10 -18.37 22.67 -22.17
CA LEU A 10 -18.89 21.89 -21.03
C LEU A 10 -19.57 20.59 -21.49
N ALA A 11 -20.32 20.62 -22.59
CA ALA A 11 -20.90 19.42 -23.19
C ALA A 11 -19.81 18.43 -23.60
N TYR A 12 -18.76 18.90 -24.28
CA TYR A 12 -17.65 18.04 -24.68
C TYR A 12 -16.88 17.44 -23.49
N ALA A 13 -16.66 18.21 -22.41
CA ALA A 13 -16.07 17.69 -21.19
C ALA A 13 -16.90 16.55 -20.57
N LYS A 14 -18.24 16.65 -20.64
CA LYS A 14 -19.16 15.58 -20.21
C LYS A 14 -19.08 14.36 -21.12
N ASP A 15 -18.99 14.56 -22.44
CA ASP A 15 -18.83 13.47 -23.40
C ASP A 15 -17.52 12.70 -23.15
N LEU A 16 -16.41 13.40 -22.91
CA LEU A 16 -15.12 12.78 -22.55
C LEU A 16 -15.20 12.00 -21.23
N HIS A 17 -15.81 12.58 -20.20
CA HIS A 17 -16.00 11.87 -18.94
C HIS A 17 -16.80 10.57 -19.14
N THR A 18 -17.90 10.64 -19.91
CA THR A 18 -18.75 9.46 -20.19
C THR A 18 -18.00 8.41 -21.00
N TYR A 19 -17.24 8.83 -22.01
CA TYR A 19 -16.42 7.94 -22.84
C TYR A 19 -15.34 7.23 -22.04
N PHE A 20 -14.58 7.93 -21.19
CA PHE A 20 -13.55 7.28 -20.38
C PHE A 20 -14.14 6.42 -19.27
N ALA A 21 -15.28 6.81 -18.68
CA ALA A 21 -15.97 5.98 -17.69
C ALA A 21 -16.45 4.65 -18.30
N SER A 22 -16.97 4.63 -19.53
CA SER A 22 -17.39 3.37 -20.17
C SER A 22 -16.22 2.43 -20.45
N ILE A 23 -15.04 2.98 -20.76
CA ILE A 23 -13.82 2.19 -20.87
C ILE A 23 -13.42 1.67 -19.48
N MET A 24 -13.21 2.56 -18.50
CA MET A 24 -12.62 2.19 -17.21
C MET A 24 -13.53 1.33 -16.33
N VAL A 25 -14.86 1.49 -16.43
CA VAL A 25 -15.84 0.84 -15.57
C VAL A 25 -16.60 -0.24 -16.33
N ASP A 26 -17.36 0.12 -17.37
CA ASP A 26 -18.30 -0.81 -18.02
C ASP A 26 -17.56 -1.99 -18.69
N GLY A 27 -16.43 -1.71 -19.35
CA GLY A 27 -15.61 -2.73 -19.98
C GLY A 27 -14.62 -3.45 -19.07
N HIS A 28 -14.54 -3.11 -17.78
CA HIS A 28 -13.49 -3.64 -16.89
C HIS A 28 -13.62 -5.15 -16.67
N ALA A 29 -14.82 -5.63 -16.35
CA ALA A 29 -15.06 -7.04 -16.09
C ALA A 29 -14.72 -7.94 -17.30
N ASP A 30 -15.01 -7.46 -18.52
CA ASP A 30 -14.66 -8.18 -19.75
C ASP A 30 -13.14 -8.27 -19.93
N ARG A 31 -12.41 -7.16 -19.72
CA ARG A 31 -10.95 -7.16 -19.82
C ARG A 31 -10.29 -8.02 -18.75
N VAL A 32 -10.82 -8.01 -17.53
CA VAL A 32 -10.32 -8.88 -16.45
C VAL A 32 -10.54 -10.34 -16.82
N ARG A 33 -11.75 -10.73 -17.26
CA ARG A 33 -12.02 -12.11 -17.71
C ARG A 33 -11.07 -12.56 -18.82
N ASP A 34 -10.74 -11.67 -19.75
CA ASP A 34 -9.91 -12.03 -20.91
C ASP A 34 -8.41 -12.02 -20.59
N ALA A 35 -7.98 -11.30 -19.54
CA ALA A 35 -6.56 -11.12 -19.19
C ALA A 35 -6.09 -11.94 -17.97
N TRP A 36 -7.00 -12.59 -17.24
CA TRP A 36 -6.68 -13.34 -16.03
C TRP A 36 -7.15 -14.80 -16.15
N ASP A 37 -6.25 -15.73 -15.81
CA ASP A 37 -6.51 -17.17 -15.79
C ASP A 37 -6.07 -17.73 -14.43
N TRP A 38 -6.86 -17.47 -13.38
CA TRP A 38 -6.53 -17.93 -12.03
C TRP A 38 -6.66 -19.46 -11.92
N ASP A 39 -5.54 -20.16 -11.69
CA ASP A 39 -5.52 -21.59 -11.45
C ASP A 39 -5.52 -21.87 -9.94
N THR A 40 -6.69 -22.17 -9.38
CA THR A 40 -6.86 -22.44 -7.95
C THR A 40 -6.67 -23.92 -7.58
N SER A 41 -6.09 -24.74 -8.47
CA SER A 41 -5.85 -26.17 -8.20
C SER A 41 -4.78 -26.42 -7.12
N SER A 42 -3.84 -25.50 -6.95
CA SER A 42 -2.84 -25.52 -5.88
C SER A 42 -2.19 -24.15 -5.68
N PRO A 43 -1.57 -23.87 -4.52
CA PRO A 43 -0.83 -22.63 -4.29
C PRO A 43 0.26 -22.32 -5.33
N GLN A 44 0.94 -23.36 -5.82
CA GLN A 44 1.99 -23.19 -6.84
C GLN A 44 1.38 -22.87 -8.20
N ALA A 45 0.37 -23.63 -8.62
CA ALA A 45 -0.33 -23.39 -9.88
C ALA A 45 -0.93 -21.98 -9.93
N TYR A 46 -1.51 -21.51 -8.82
CA TYR A 46 -2.02 -20.15 -8.69
C TYR A 46 -0.91 -19.10 -8.85
N ALA A 47 0.23 -19.29 -8.16
CA ALA A 47 1.36 -18.37 -8.25
C ALA A 47 1.92 -18.28 -9.68
N ASP A 48 1.95 -19.40 -10.40
CA ASP A 48 2.38 -19.47 -11.80
C ASP A 48 1.36 -18.81 -12.73
N SER A 49 0.06 -19.00 -12.49
CA SER A 49 -1.00 -18.50 -13.36
C SER A 49 -1.17 -16.98 -13.33
N VAL A 50 -0.80 -16.32 -12.21
CA VAL A 50 -0.82 -14.85 -12.09
C VAL A 50 0.54 -14.18 -12.32
N ALA A 51 1.56 -14.95 -12.72
CA ALA A 51 2.93 -14.45 -12.86
C ALA A 51 3.05 -13.33 -13.91
N ASP A 52 2.38 -13.49 -15.06
CA ASP A 52 2.36 -12.49 -16.13
C ASP A 52 1.60 -11.22 -15.71
N ASN A 53 0.49 -11.36 -14.98
CA ASN A 53 -0.22 -10.20 -14.42
C ASN A 53 0.63 -9.46 -13.38
N ARG A 54 1.44 -10.17 -12.59
CA ARG A 54 2.40 -9.56 -11.67
C ARG A 54 3.50 -8.78 -12.42
N GLU A 55 3.97 -9.30 -13.56
CA GLU A 55 4.92 -8.59 -14.42
C GLU A 55 4.28 -7.36 -15.08
N GLU A 56 3.02 -7.44 -15.51
CA GLU A 56 2.32 -6.26 -16.02
C GLU A 56 2.13 -5.20 -14.92
N TRP A 57 1.80 -5.60 -13.70
CA TRP A 57 1.78 -4.68 -12.56
C TRP A 57 3.15 -4.05 -12.30
N ARG A 58 4.22 -4.83 -12.41
CA ARG A 58 5.60 -4.33 -12.31
C ARG A 58 5.89 -3.28 -13.38
N ARG A 59 5.44 -3.49 -14.62
CA ARG A 59 5.61 -2.53 -15.73
C ARG A 59 4.82 -1.25 -15.53
N LEU A 60 3.62 -1.31 -14.95
CA LEU A 60 2.81 -0.12 -14.68
C LEU A 60 3.43 0.75 -13.57
N ILE A 61 3.90 0.13 -12.48
CA ILE A 61 4.58 0.86 -11.39
C ILE A 61 6.00 1.29 -11.80
N ASN A 62 6.64 0.47 -12.63
CA ASN A 62 8.01 0.58 -13.12
C ASN A 62 9.03 1.04 -12.06
N PRO A 63 9.20 0.29 -10.95
CA PRO A 63 10.14 0.67 -9.90
C PRO A 63 11.58 0.61 -10.45
N PRO A 64 12.39 1.67 -10.28
CA PRO A 64 13.78 1.64 -10.68
C PRO A 64 14.58 0.65 -9.83
N THR A 65 15.78 0.29 -10.30
CA THR A 65 16.74 -0.46 -9.49
C THR A 65 17.72 0.50 -8.83
N PHE A 66 17.78 0.46 -7.50
CA PHE A 66 18.76 1.20 -6.72
C PHE A 66 19.72 0.25 -6.00
N GLN A 67 20.92 0.75 -5.72
CA GLN A 67 21.91 0.10 -4.88
C GLN A 67 22.45 1.14 -3.88
N ALA A 68 22.95 0.67 -2.74
CA ALA A 68 23.60 1.53 -1.77
C ALA A 68 24.87 2.15 -2.36
N LEU A 69 24.96 3.49 -2.31
CA LEU A 69 26.13 4.27 -2.69
C LEU A 69 26.88 4.68 -1.42
N GLY A 70 27.73 3.78 -0.94
CA GLY A 70 28.51 3.99 0.29
C GLY A 70 27.82 3.41 1.53
N PRO A 71 28.41 3.65 2.72
CA PRO A 71 27.93 3.06 3.96
C PRO A 71 26.63 3.70 4.42
N ALA A 72 25.79 2.90 5.07
CA ALA A 72 24.65 3.40 5.80
C ALA A 72 25.09 4.30 6.97
N ARG A 73 24.29 5.33 7.25
CA ARG A 73 24.55 6.30 8.31
C ARG A 73 23.43 6.24 9.33
N ASP A 74 23.83 6.25 10.59
CA ASP A 74 22.92 6.37 11.73
C ASP A 74 22.79 7.83 12.12
N VAL A 75 21.56 8.34 12.05
CA VAL A 75 21.20 9.70 12.44
C VAL A 75 20.32 9.63 13.68
N ALA A 76 20.55 10.55 14.63
CA ALA A 76 19.79 10.61 15.86
C ALA A 76 18.30 10.90 15.60
N THR A 77 17.43 10.32 16.41
CA THR A 77 15.99 10.54 16.38
C THR A 77 15.45 10.70 17.80
N GLU A 78 14.28 11.32 17.93
CA GLU A 78 13.54 11.40 19.20
C GLU A 78 12.78 10.11 19.52
N VAL A 79 12.68 9.17 18.56
CA VAL A 79 12.03 7.88 18.76
C VAL A 79 12.86 7.04 19.75
N PRO A 80 12.28 6.59 20.88
CA PRO A 80 13.01 5.78 21.86
C PRO A 80 13.60 4.51 21.24
N ASN A 81 14.89 4.28 21.48
CA ASN A 81 15.65 3.15 20.91
C ASN A 81 15.64 3.07 19.37
N GLY A 82 15.24 4.16 18.71
CA GLY A 82 15.22 4.27 17.27
C GLY A 82 16.48 4.93 16.72
N THR A 83 16.70 4.70 15.43
CA THR A 83 17.73 5.37 14.64
C THR A 83 17.15 5.75 13.28
N TRP A 84 17.46 6.96 12.80
CA TRP A 84 17.27 7.29 11.40
C TRP A 84 18.36 6.61 10.58
N LEU A 85 17.97 5.61 9.78
CA LEU A 85 18.87 4.94 8.84
C LEU A 85 18.87 5.72 7.53
N GLU A 86 20.02 6.22 7.09
CA GLU A 86 20.18 6.90 5.80
C GLU A 86 21.19 6.21 4.90
N ILE A 87 20.83 6.01 3.64
CA ILE A 87 21.69 5.39 2.62
C ILE A 87 21.56 6.19 1.32
N ASP A 88 22.67 6.68 0.78
CA ASP A 88 22.63 7.34 -0.53
C ASP A 88 22.34 6.28 -1.62
N VAL A 89 21.42 6.57 -2.55
CA VAL A 89 21.09 5.68 -3.68
C VAL A 89 21.31 6.34 -5.05
N HIS A 90 21.44 7.67 -5.03
CA HIS A 90 21.83 8.54 -6.13
C HIS A 90 22.46 9.81 -5.54
N GLU A 91 23.19 10.60 -6.33
CA GLU A 91 23.73 11.90 -5.88
C GLU A 91 22.65 12.91 -5.44
N HIS A 92 21.37 12.62 -5.70
CA HIS A 92 20.22 13.49 -5.40
C HIS A 92 19.13 12.77 -4.60
N LEU A 93 19.34 11.51 -4.20
CA LEU A 93 18.31 10.70 -3.56
C LEU A 93 18.90 9.76 -2.52
N LYS A 94 18.20 9.64 -1.39
CA LYS A 94 18.52 8.73 -0.30
C LYS A 94 17.40 7.74 -0.08
N ALA A 95 17.73 6.52 0.30
CA ALA A 95 16.82 5.63 0.99
C ALA A 95 16.93 5.91 2.50
N ASP A 96 15.82 6.19 3.16
CA ASP A 96 15.84 6.55 4.58
C ASP A 96 14.54 6.24 5.31
N GLY A 97 14.65 6.03 6.62
CA GLY A 97 13.54 5.70 7.52
C GLY A 97 13.98 5.55 8.97
N ILE A 98 13.01 5.46 9.88
CA ILE A 98 13.28 5.17 11.29
C ILE A 98 13.22 3.66 11.50
N LEU A 99 14.29 3.10 12.07
CA LEU A 99 14.37 1.70 12.46
C LEU A 99 14.44 1.59 13.99
N VAL A 100 13.60 0.72 14.55
CA VAL A 100 13.67 0.30 15.96
C VAL A 100 13.80 -1.23 15.98
N VAL A 101 14.83 -1.75 16.65
CA VAL A 101 15.06 -3.20 16.79
C VAL A 101 15.12 -3.52 18.29
N PRO A 102 14.03 -4.01 18.91
CA PRO A 102 14.09 -4.41 20.31
C PRO A 102 14.96 -5.65 20.48
N GLU A 103 15.50 -5.84 21.68
CA GLU A 103 16.32 -7.01 22.01
C GLU A 103 15.52 -8.31 21.78
N GLY A 104 16.15 -9.28 21.11
CA GLY A 104 15.54 -10.58 20.82
C GLY A 104 14.60 -10.61 19.61
N ALA A 105 14.31 -9.47 18.95
CA ALA A 105 13.48 -9.48 17.74
C ALA A 105 14.13 -10.29 16.60
N THR A 106 13.32 -11.14 15.97
CA THR A 106 13.68 -11.94 14.77
C THR A 106 12.79 -11.63 13.56
N LYS A 107 11.72 -10.87 13.77
CA LYS A 107 10.72 -10.51 12.75
C LYS A 107 10.68 -9.01 12.54
N LEU A 108 10.67 -8.60 11.27
CA LEU A 108 10.57 -7.20 10.85
C LEU A 108 9.16 -6.88 10.35
N VAL A 109 8.63 -5.76 10.82
CA VAL A 109 7.42 -5.13 10.30
C VAL A 109 7.81 -3.81 9.65
N VAL A 110 7.47 -3.64 8.37
CA VAL A 110 7.53 -2.35 7.69
C VAL A 110 6.18 -1.67 7.87
N PHE A 111 6.16 -0.50 8.52
CA PHE A 111 4.96 0.31 8.68
C PHE A 111 5.10 1.61 7.88
N GLN A 112 4.46 1.68 6.72
CA GLN A 112 4.47 2.86 5.87
C GLN A 112 3.43 3.89 6.35
N HIS A 113 3.88 5.14 6.51
CA HIS A 113 2.98 6.25 6.81
C HIS A 113 2.29 6.78 5.54
N GLY A 114 1.12 7.39 5.74
CA GLY A 114 0.33 8.06 4.71
C GLY A 114 0.68 9.54 4.50
N LEU A 115 -0.10 10.19 3.63
CA LEU A 115 -0.04 11.65 3.42
C LEU A 115 -0.33 12.40 4.73
N GLY A 116 0.22 13.61 4.86
CA GLY A 116 0.09 14.43 6.07
C GLY A 116 0.75 13.85 7.34
N SER A 117 1.57 12.81 7.19
CA SER A 117 2.23 12.08 8.28
C SER A 117 3.73 11.90 8.03
N THR A 118 4.43 11.35 9.02
CA THR A 118 5.89 11.11 8.99
C THR A 118 6.23 9.80 9.72
N PRO A 119 7.45 9.25 9.56
CA PRO A 119 7.90 8.09 10.31
C PRO A 119 7.78 8.25 11.83
N GLU A 120 8.05 9.44 12.38
CA GLU A 120 7.95 9.72 13.81
C GLU A 120 6.53 9.53 14.36
N ARG A 121 5.50 9.87 13.57
CA ARG A 121 4.10 9.70 13.97
C ARG A 121 3.69 8.24 14.10
N VAL A 122 4.34 7.34 13.34
CA VAL A 122 4.14 5.89 13.49
C VAL A 122 4.52 5.44 14.90
N PHE A 123 5.55 6.05 15.50
CA PHE A 123 6.01 5.80 16.87
C PHE A 123 5.37 6.72 17.92
N GLY A 124 4.31 7.46 17.56
CA GLY A 124 3.53 8.26 18.51
C GLY A 124 4.12 9.64 18.83
N LEU A 125 5.17 10.06 18.14
CA LEU A 125 5.70 11.42 18.30
C LEU A 125 4.89 12.45 17.49
N GLY A 126 4.85 13.68 17.99
CA GLY A 126 4.07 14.77 17.41
C GLY A 126 2.63 14.79 17.92
N LYS A 127 1.68 15.18 17.06
CA LYS A 127 0.27 15.27 17.45
C LYS A 127 -0.33 13.87 17.57
N PRO A 128 -1.02 13.53 18.69
CA PRO A 128 -1.84 12.33 18.75
C PRO A 128 -2.80 12.29 17.56
N GLY A 129 -3.00 11.09 17.00
CA GLY A 129 -3.80 10.94 15.80
C GLY A 129 -3.93 9.49 15.37
N ALA A 130 -4.29 9.33 14.10
CA ALA A 130 -4.71 8.10 13.46
C ALA A 130 -3.81 6.86 13.63
N TYR A 131 -2.56 7.03 14.05
CA TYR A 131 -1.58 5.94 14.18
C TYR A 131 -1.56 5.31 15.57
N HIS A 132 -2.04 5.98 16.61
CA HIS A 132 -2.08 5.46 17.99
C HIS A 132 -0.76 4.82 18.47
N ALA A 133 0.37 5.40 18.06
CA ALA A 133 1.71 4.88 18.32
C ALA A 133 1.90 3.41 17.90
N VAL A 134 1.25 2.98 16.81
CA VAL A 134 1.27 1.59 16.32
C VAL A 134 2.68 1.01 16.17
N GLY A 135 3.66 1.80 15.74
CA GLY A 135 5.06 1.35 15.66
C GLY A 135 5.63 0.98 17.03
N GLN A 136 5.35 1.80 18.05
CA GLN A 136 5.77 1.53 19.42
C GLN A 136 5.06 0.29 19.99
N ARG A 137 3.77 0.14 19.71
CA ARG A 137 2.97 -1.03 20.12
C ARG A 137 3.45 -2.33 19.46
N LEU A 138 3.91 -2.27 18.21
CA LEU A 138 4.53 -3.40 17.51
C LEU A 138 5.90 -3.75 18.09
N VAL A 139 6.71 -2.75 18.45
CA VAL A 139 7.98 -2.94 19.16
C VAL A 139 7.74 -3.62 20.51
N GLU A 140 6.73 -3.19 21.27
CA GLU A 140 6.31 -3.80 22.53
C GLU A 140 5.80 -5.24 22.36
N ALA A 141 5.23 -5.55 21.20
CA ALA A 141 4.82 -6.90 20.82
C ALA A 141 5.98 -7.79 20.33
N GLY A 142 7.22 -7.30 20.34
CA GLY A 142 8.43 -8.07 20.01
C GLY A 142 8.91 -7.97 18.57
N TYR A 143 8.32 -7.10 17.76
CA TYR A 143 8.75 -6.89 16.37
C TYR A 143 9.83 -5.82 16.25
N ALA A 144 10.81 -6.03 15.37
CA ALA A 144 11.55 -4.91 14.79
C ALA A 144 10.61 -4.12 13.87
N VAL A 145 10.71 -2.80 13.87
CA VAL A 145 9.84 -1.93 13.07
C VAL A 145 10.67 -0.96 12.24
N LEU A 146 10.45 -0.97 10.93
CA LEU A 146 10.93 0.04 9.99
C LEU A 146 9.77 0.93 9.58
N ALA A 147 9.91 2.26 9.74
CA ALA A 147 9.02 3.26 9.17
C ALA A 147 9.77 4.07 8.09
N PRO A 148 9.65 3.70 6.80
CA PRO A 148 10.32 4.41 5.71
C PRO A 148 9.69 5.78 5.48
N ARG A 149 10.53 6.77 5.08
CA ARG A 149 10.03 8.08 4.68
C ARG A 149 9.48 8.06 3.26
N ASN A 150 8.25 8.53 3.09
CA ASN A 150 7.66 8.83 1.79
C ASN A 150 7.30 10.32 1.67
N LEU A 151 7.00 10.76 0.44
CA LEU A 151 6.58 12.15 0.21
C LEU A 151 5.11 12.33 0.60
N TYR A 152 4.84 13.12 1.65
CA TYR A 152 3.53 13.14 2.30
C TYR A 152 2.65 14.37 1.97
N GLN A 153 3.19 15.40 1.31
CA GLN A 153 2.44 16.61 0.94
C GLN A 153 1.89 16.49 -0.48
N ILE A 154 0.64 16.95 -0.69
CA ILE A 154 -0.09 16.73 -1.96
C ILE A 154 0.60 17.42 -3.13
N GLU A 155 0.86 18.73 -3.05
CA GLU A 155 1.40 19.50 -4.16
C GLU A 155 2.83 19.07 -4.52
N PRO A 156 3.78 18.93 -3.57
CA PRO A 156 5.09 18.38 -3.90
C PRO A 156 5.03 16.97 -4.49
N ARG A 157 4.07 16.14 -4.05
CA ARG A 157 3.89 14.79 -4.59
C ARG A 157 3.32 14.81 -6.01
N ASN A 158 2.39 15.72 -6.33
CA ASN A 158 1.90 15.90 -7.70
C ASN A 158 3.04 16.30 -8.65
N ASP A 159 3.89 17.23 -8.23
CA ASP A 159 5.03 17.66 -9.04
C ASP A 159 6.00 16.50 -9.28
N ALA A 160 6.35 15.77 -8.21
CA ALA A 160 7.22 14.61 -8.29
C ALA A 160 6.63 13.49 -9.16
N GLU A 161 5.32 13.20 -9.05
CA GLU A 161 4.64 12.18 -9.85
C GLU A 161 4.60 12.58 -11.33
N SER A 162 4.32 13.85 -11.63
CA SER A 162 4.35 14.36 -13.00
C SER A 162 5.73 14.20 -13.63
N MET A 163 6.79 14.50 -12.88
CA MET A 163 8.18 14.29 -13.33
C MET A 163 8.52 12.81 -13.48
N ALA A 164 8.10 11.97 -12.53
CA ALA A 164 8.33 10.53 -12.57
C ALA A 164 7.71 9.89 -13.83
N GLN A 165 6.46 10.24 -14.13
CA GLN A 165 5.76 9.70 -15.31
C GLN A 165 6.43 10.12 -16.62
N MET A 166 6.97 11.34 -16.72
CA MET A 166 7.72 11.79 -17.91
C MET A 166 9.01 11.01 -18.15
N VAL A 167 9.61 10.43 -17.10
CA VAL A 167 10.80 9.56 -17.23
C VAL A 167 10.45 8.06 -17.14
N GLY A 168 9.15 7.74 -17.22
CA GLY A 168 8.65 6.37 -17.31
C GLY A 168 8.58 5.62 -15.99
N THR A 169 8.60 6.27 -14.82
CA THR A 169 8.42 5.62 -13.51
C THR A 169 7.28 6.28 -12.72
N THR A 170 7.09 5.86 -11.48
CA THR A 170 6.11 6.44 -10.54
C THR A 170 6.81 6.78 -9.23
N VAL A 171 6.29 7.74 -8.46
CA VAL A 171 6.84 8.05 -7.12
C VAL A 171 6.73 6.81 -6.22
N VAL A 172 5.63 6.05 -6.30
CA VAL A 172 5.44 4.82 -5.53
C VAL A 172 6.45 3.73 -5.93
N GLY A 173 6.87 3.67 -7.20
CA GLY A 173 7.93 2.78 -7.68
C GLY A 173 9.31 3.18 -7.16
N VAL A 174 9.63 4.48 -7.17
CA VAL A 174 10.86 5.04 -6.56
C VAL A 174 10.89 4.76 -5.06
N GLU A 175 9.78 4.94 -4.36
CA GLU A 175 9.65 4.66 -2.93
C GLU A 175 9.85 3.17 -2.62
N LEU A 176 9.30 2.24 -3.42
CA LEU A 176 9.58 0.81 -3.31
C LEU A 176 11.08 0.51 -3.47
N ALA A 177 11.71 1.06 -4.50
CA ALA A 177 13.13 0.86 -4.74
C ALA A 177 14.01 1.34 -3.58
N ARG A 178 13.64 2.46 -2.94
CA ARG A 178 14.29 2.96 -1.72
C ARG A 178 14.10 2.00 -0.55
N VAL A 179 12.89 1.48 -0.34
CA VAL A 179 12.60 0.51 0.72
C VAL A 179 13.43 -0.76 0.53
N ARG A 180 13.59 -1.27 -0.69
CA ARG A 180 14.43 -2.44 -0.97
C ARG A 180 15.87 -2.27 -0.47
N VAL A 181 16.45 -1.10 -0.71
CA VAL A 181 17.81 -0.78 -0.22
C VAL A 181 17.87 -0.75 1.30
N LEU A 182 16.85 -0.22 1.98
CA LEU A 182 16.76 -0.27 3.45
C LEU A 182 16.67 -1.71 3.95
N LEU A 183 15.84 -2.56 3.32
CA LEU A 183 15.71 -3.97 3.69
C LEU A 183 17.02 -4.74 3.52
N ASP A 184 17.72 -4.52 2.42
CA ASP A 184 19.02 -5.15 2.16
C ASP A 184 20.06 -4.73 3.20
N GLU A 185 20.03 -3.48 3.64
CA GLU A 185 20.94 -2.98 4.68
C GLU A 185 20.57 -3.50 6.07
N ILE A 186 19.28 -3.56 6.40
CA ILE A 186 18.80 -4.12 7.66
C ILE A 186 19.20 -5.59 7.77
N ALA A 187 19.05 -6.37 6.70
CA ALA A 187 19.46 -7.77 6.63
C ALA A 187 20.95 -7.96 6.95
N LYS A 188 21.82 -7.05 6.47
CA LYS A 188 23.26 -7.08 6.75
C LYS A 188 23.58 -6.72 8.21
N ARG A 189 22.89 -5.70 8.74
CA ARG A 189 23.18 -5.13 10.08
C ARG A 189 22.56 -5.92 11.21
N HIS A 190 21.45 -6.60 10.95
CA HIS A 190 20.66 -7.35 11.92
C HIS A 190 20.41 -8.77 11.39
N PRO A 191 21.46 -9.62 11.31
CA PRO A 191 21.36 -10.96 10.74
C PRO A 191 20.44 -11.91 11.52
N GLN A 192 20.01 -11.53 12.72
CA GLN A 192 18.99 -12.25 13.49
C GLN A 192 17.56 -12.02 12.97
N LEU A 193 17.33 -10.96 12.19
CA LEU A 193 16.05 -10.72 11.53
C LEU A 193 15.97 -11.58 10.27
N ASP A 194 14.85 -12.26 10.08
CA ASP A 194 14.56 -13.05 8.88
C ASP A 194 14.36 -12.11 7.66
N PRO A 195 15.32 -12.03 6.72
CA PRO A 195 15.28 -11.02 5.66
C PRO A 195 14.28 -11.36 4.56
N ASP A 196 13.85 -12.61 4.47
CA ASP A 196 12.94 -13.11 3.43
C ASP A 196 11.48 -13.22 3.90
N ASN A 197 11.22 -12.85 5.15
CA ASN A 197 9.93 -13.01 5.79
C ASN A 197 9.60 -11.77 6.62
N ILE A 198 9.03 -10.78 5.96
CA ILE A 198 8.75 -9.44 6.49
C ILE A 198 7.24 -9.18 6.40
N ALA A 199 6.67 -8.54 7.42
CA ALA A 199 5.31 -8.04 7.33
C ALA A 199 5.29 -6.61 6.76
N MET A 200 4.41 -6.33 5.80
CA MET A 200 4.17 -5.00 5.24
C MET A 200 2.82 -4.47 5.69
N THR A 201 2.79 -3.29 6.27
CA THR A 201 1.55 -2.64 6.70
C THR A 201 1.62 -1.13 6.52
N GLY A 202 0.48 -0.47 6.48
CA GLY A 202 0.43 0.98 6.47
C GLY A 202 -0.98 1.54 6.42
N LEU A 203 -1.11 2.78 6.88
CA LEU A 203 -2.36 3.53 6.89
C LEU A 203 -2.43 4.49 5.70
N SER A 204 -3.59 4.58 5.04
CA SER A 204 -3.87 5.57 4.00
C SER A 204 -2.97 5.37 2.78
N TRP A 205 -2.16 6.37 2.42
CA TRP A 205 -1.11 6.19 1.41
C TRP A 205 -0.09 5.10 1.77
N GLY A 206 0.07 4.75 3.05
CA GLY A 206 0.79 3.57 3.48
C GLY A 206 0.05 2.26 3.19
N GLY A 207 -1.29 2.28 3.19
CA GLY A 207 -2.13 1.17 2.71
C GLY A 207 -2.02 1.00 1.20
N LEU A 208 -1.94 2.12 0.44
CA LEU A 208 -1.58 2.10 -0.99
C LEU A 208 -0.25 1.40 -1.21
N ALA A 209 0.80 1.87 -0.51
CA ALA A 209 2.13 1.27 -0.59
C ALA A 209 2.07 -0.23 -0.26
N THR A 210 1.34 -0.62 0.79
CA THR A 210 1.17 -2.04 1.15
C THR A 210 0.55 -2.85 0.00
N GLN A 211 -0.56 -2.38 -0.56
CA GLN A 211 -1.26 -3.08 -1.62
C GLN A 211 -0.48 -3.12 -2.94
N TYR A 212 0.31 -2.08 -3.23
CA TYR A 212 1.04 -1.95 -4.49
C TYR A 212 2.41 -2.63 -4.45
N TRP A 213 3.08 -2.62 -3.30
CA TRP A 213 4.43 -3.17 -3.15
C TRP A 213 4.43 -4.66 -2.84
N THR A 214 3.46 -5.16 -2.07
CA THR A 214 3.40 -6.59 -1.70
C THR A 214 3.38 -7.53 -2.91
N PRO A 215 2.66 -7.24 -4.01
CA PRO A 215 2.77 -8.03 -5.25
C PRO A 215 4.17 -8.04 -5.87
N LEU A 216 4.97 -6.99 -5.67
CA LEU A 216 6.24 -6.74 -6.36
C LEU A 216 7.46 -7.11 -5.52
N GLU A 217 7.32 -7.23 -4.21
CA GLU A 217 8.39 -7.53 -3.27
C GLU A 217 8.11 -8.85 -2.55
N PRO A 218 8.77 -9.96 -2.94
CA PRO A 218 8.49 -11.29 -2.41
C PRO A 218 8.83 -11.45 -0.93
N ARG A 219 9.74 -10.62 -0.37
CA ARG A 219 10.07 -10.65 1.06
C ARG A 219 8.90 -10.24 1.94
N PHE A 220 7.91 -9.53 1.40
CA PHE A 220 6.68 -9.21 2.11
C PHE A 220 5.77 -10.45 2.16
N ALA A 221 5.97 -11.27 3.19
CA ALA A 221 5.29 -12.55 3.36
C ALA A 221 3.87 -12.41 3.92
N VAL A 222 3.58 -11.28 4.59
CA VAL A 222 2.31 -10.97 5.25
C VAL A 222 1.99 -9.49 5.00
N ALA A 223 0.74 -9.16 4.68
CA ALA A 223 0.36 -7.77 4.38
C ALA A 223 -0.94 -7.32 5.05
N ALA A 224 -0.95 -6.10 5.58
CA ALA A 224 -2.13 -5.44 6.15
C ALA A 224 -2.32 -4.03 5.58
N THR A 225 -3.31 -3.86 4.70
CA THR A 225 -3.65 -2.54 4.14
C THR A 225 -4.74 -1.88 4.98
N ILE A 226 -4.44 -0.68 5.49
CA ILE A 226 -5.31 0.03 6.45
C ILE A 226 -5.80 1.32 5.80
N GLY A 227 -7.11 1.52 5.74
CA GLY A 227 -7.71 2.78 5.28
C GLY A 227 -7.40 3.13 3.81
N PHE A 228 -7.21 2.13 2.93
CA PHE A 228 -6.94 2.37 1.51
C PHE A 228 -7.70 1.46 0.55
N TYR A 229 -7.71 0.15 0.83
CA TYR A 229 -8.41 -0.84 0.00
C TYR A 229 -9.87 -0.45 -0.20
N ASN A 230 -10.34 -0.50 -1.44
CA ASN A 230 -11.63 0.02 -1.87
C ASN A 230 -12.11 -0.63 -3.17
N ASP A 231 -13.37 -0.42 -3.54
CA ASP A 231 -13.76 -0.58 -4.94
C ASP A 231 -13.07 0.51 -5.76
N ARG A 232 -11.97 0.13 -6.44
CA ARG A 232 -11.11 1.08 -7.14
C ARG A 232 -11.83 1.78 -8.28
N LEU A 233 -12.75 1.09 -8.95
CA LEU A 233 -13.51 1.66 -10.07
C LEU A 233 -14.41 2.77 -9.53
N LEU A 234 -15.16 2.52 -8.47
CA LEU A 234 -15.99 3.53 -7.82
C LEU A 234 -15.14 4.68 -7.25
N LYS A 235 -14.01 4.36 -6.62
CA LYS A 235 -13.09 5.35 -6.03
C LYS A 235 -12.46 6.29 -7.07
N MET A 236 -12.36 5.86 -8.33
CA MET A 236 -11.68 6.63 -9.38
C MET A 236 -12.63 7.18 -10.45
N ALA A 237 -13.84 6.63 -10.59
CA ALA A 237 -14.77 6.98 -11.67
C ALA A 237 -16.15 7.45 -11.18
N ALA A 238 -16.48 7.32 -9.90
CA ALA A 238 -17.72 7.90 -9.38
C ALA A 238 -17.70 9.43 -9.55
N PRO A 239 -18.87 10.06 -9.79
CA PRO A 239 -18.96 11.49 -10.01
C PRO A 239 -18.24 12.31 -8.93
N ALA A 240 -17.53 13.35 -9.36
CA ALA A 240 -16.82 14.24 -8.46
C ALA A 240 -17.76 14.81 -7.40
N GLY A 241 -17.33 14.75 -6.13
CA GLY A 241 -18.09 15.28 -5.00
C GLY A 241 -19.18 14.36 -4.44
N ASP A 242 -19.37 13.13 -4.97
CA ASP A 242 -20.18 12.13 -4.27
C ASP A 242 -19.47 11.73 -2.94
N PRO A 243 -20.02 12.11 -1.77
CA PRO A 243 -19.38 11.83 -0.49
C PRO A 243 -19.38 10.34 -0.16
N LYS A 244 -20.22 9.54 -0.83
CA LYS A 244 -20.33 8.11 -0.58
C LYS A 244 -19.02 7.41 -0.94
N PHE A 245 -18.51 7.62 -2.15
CA PHE A 245 -17.36 6.87 -2.66
C PHE A 245 -16.01 7.55 -2.42
N GLY A 246 -16.03 8.81 -1.98
CA GLY A 246 -14.80 9.58 -1.72
C GLY A 246 -13.93 9.71 -2.96
N SER A 247 -14.53 9.84 -4.15
CA SER A 247 -13.81 9.81 -5.44
C SER A 247 -12.64 10.81 -5.49
N PHE A 248 -11.54 10.40 -6.13
CA PHE A 248 -10.41 11.29 -6.41
C PHE A 248 -10.71 12.30 -7.53
N LEU A 249 -11.73 12.05 -8.36
CA LEU A 249 -12.13 13.00 -9.39
C LEU A 249 -12.54 14.35 -8.78
N GLY A 250 -11.98 15.43 -9.31
CA GLY A 250 -12.20 16.78 -8.80
C GLY A 250 -11.46 17.09 -7.49
N ARG A 251 -10.55 16.23 -7.04
CA ARG A 251 -9.65 16.47 -5.90
C ARG A 251 -8.26 16.89 -6.37
N ALA A 252 -7.42 17.35 -5.43
CA ALA A 252 -6.09 17.88 -5.74
C ALA A 252 -5.03 16.77 -5.92
N GLU A 253 -5.33 15.54 -5.53
CA GLU A 253 -4.43 14.38 -5.49
C GLU A 253 -4.22 13.76 -6.87
N HIS A 254 -3.70 14.54 -7.82
CA HIS A 254 -3.39 14.06 -9.16
C HIS A 254 -2.37 12.92 -9.17
N HIS A 255 -1.54 12.83 -8.14
CA HIS A 255 -0.60 11.73 -7.93
C HIS A 255 -1.26 10.37 -7.66
N ALA A 256 -2.60 10.29 -7.56
CA ALA A 256 -3.37 9.05 -7.42
C ALA A 256 -3.66 8.36 -8.76
N TYR A 257 -3.43 9.02 -9.90
CA TYR A 257 -3.75 8.49 -11.23
C TYR A 257 -2.54 7.81 -11.87
N TYR A 258 -2.63 6.50 -12.01
CA TYR A 258 -1.61 5.68 -12.65
C TYR A 258 -2.03 5.29 -14.07
N TRP A 259 -1.09 5.36 -15.00
CA TRP A 259 -1.32 4.99 -16.40
C TRP A 259 -1.92 3.58 -16.50
N ASN A 260 -3.03 3.44 -17.22
CA ASN A 260 -3.70 2.18 -17.52
C ASN A 260 -4.03 1.26 -16.32
N GLN A 261 -4.04 1.76 -15.08
CA GLN A 261 -4.32 0.93 -13.90
C GLN A 261 -5.66 0.19 -14.03
N LEU A 262 -6.75 0.91 -14.31
CA LEU A 262 -8.10 0.33 -14.44
C LEU A 262 -8.32 -0.41 -15.77
N GLY A 263 -7.26 -0.62 -16.54
CA GLY A 263 -7.27 -1.52 -17.68
C GLY A 263 -7.62 -2.93 -17.22
N ILE A 264 -6.82 -3.51 -16.33
CA ILE A 264 -7.05 -4.87 -15.81
C ILE A 264 -6.80 -5.00 -14.30
N PHE A 265 -6.57 -3.90 -13.57
CA PHE A 265 -6.31 -3.92 -12.13
C PHE A 265 -7.32 -3.07 -11.34
N GLY A 266 -8.28 -3.73 -10.71
CA GLY A 266 -8.98 -3.24 -9.53
C GLY A 266 -8.25 -3.65 -8.24
N ASP A 267 -8.85 -3.36 -7.09
CA ASP A 267 -8.26 -3.73 -5.81
C ASP A 267 -8.37 -5.25 -5.57
N THR A 268 -9.40 -5.91 -6.11
CA THR A 268 -9.54 -7.37 -6.16
C THR A 268 -8.40 -8.03 -6.92
N GLU A 269 -8.12 -7.57 -8.13
CA GLU A 269 -7.04 -8.11 -8.95
C GLU A 269 -5.68 -7.91 -8.28
N LEU A 270 -5.45 -6.74 -7.65
CA LEU A 270 -4.21 -6.50 -6.89
C LEU A 270 -4.09 -7.40 -5.66
N ALA A 271 -5.17 -7.61 -4.91
CA ALA A 271 -5.18 -8.57 -3.79
C ALA A 271 -4.92 -10.00 -4.28
N SER A 272 -5.44 -10.37 -5.46
CA SER A 272 -5.20 -11.67 -6.07
C SER A 272 -3.70 -11.95 -6.30
N LEU A 273 -2.88 -10.93 -6.56
CA LEU A 273 -1.42 -11.08 -6.69
C LEU A 273 -0.69 -11.32 -5.35
N VAL A 274 -1.35 -11.02 -4.23
CA VAL A 274 -0.86 -11.28 -2.87
C VAL A 274 -1.17 -12.70 -2.43
N CYS A 275 -2.34 -13.21 -2.79
CA CYS A 275 -2.76 -14.60 -2.56
C CYS A 275 -1.64 -15.59 -3.01
N PRO A 276 -1.31 -16.62 -2.21
CA PRO A 276 -1.96 -17.11 -0.99
C PRO A 276 -1.35 -16.58 0.32
N ARG A 277 -0.59 -15.48 0.28
CA ARG A 277 -0.02 -14.87 1.49
C ARG A 277 -1.12 -14.29 2.38
N PRO A 278 -0.94 -14.25 3.71
CA PRO A 278 -1.87 -13.59 4.61
C PRO A 278 -2.08 -12.11 4.25
N PHE A 279 -3.35 -11.72 4.16
CA PHE A 279 -3.79 -10.40 3.74
C PHE A 279 -4.92 -9.89 4.62
N LEU A 280 -4.68 -8.76 5.29
CA LEU A 280 -5.66 -8.06 6.11
C LEU A 280 -6.07 -6.75 5.44
N VAL A 281 -7.38 -6.52 5.35
CA VAL A 281 -7.96 -5.20 5.08
C VAL A 281 -8.53 -4.65 6.38
N GLN A 282 -8.09 -3.46 6.79
CA GLN A 282 -8.67 -2.77 7.95
C GLN A 282 -9.26 -1.42 7.51
N HIS A 283 -10.48 -1.12 7.96
CA HIS A 283 -11.18 0.11 7.59
C HIS A 283 -12.08 0.62 8.73
N GLY A 284 -12.03 1.92 9.03
CA GLY A 284 -12.96 2.50 9.98
C GLY A 284 -14.34 2.71 9.36
N GLN A 285 -15.41 2.37 10.08
CA GLN A 285 -16.80 2.54 9.64
C GLN A 285 -17.14 4.00 9.27
N ARG A 286 -16.43 4.99 9.83
CA ARG A 286 -16.58 6.43 9.56
C ARG A 286 -15.41 7.02 8.77
N ASP A 287 -14.53 6.19 8.22
CA ASP A 287 -13.42 6.68 7.42
C ASP A 287 -13.96 7.34 6.13
N PRO A 288 -13.70 8.65 5.90
CA PRO A 288 -14.19 9.35 4.73
C PRO A 288 -13.49 8.93 3.43
N ILE A 289 -12.47 8.07 3.50
CA ILE A 289 -11.75 7.56 2.33
C ILE A 289 -12.60 6.56 1.53
N GLY A 290 -13.60 5.91 2.13
CA GLY A 290 -14.41 4.94 1.39
C GLY A 290 -15.74 4.60 2.03
N TRP A 291 -16.58 3.90 1.27
CA TRP A 291 -17.85 3.40 1.77
C TRP A 291 -17.68 1.98 2.26
N ALA A 292 -17.72 1.77 3.58
CA ALA A 292 -17.51 0.47 4.21
C ALA A 292 -18.30 -0.70 3.57
N PRO A 293 -19.58 -0.57 3.17
CA PRO A 293 -20.28 -1.61 2.44
C PRO A 293 -19.67 -2.00 1.09
N ALA A 294 -19.23 -1.03 0.27
CA ALA A 294 -18.57 -1.34 -1.00
C ALA A 294 -17.19 -1.98 -0.78
N ILE A 295 -16.48 -1.56 0.26
CA ILE A 295 -15.21 -2.16 0.66
C ILE A 295 -15.41 -3.63 1.07
N ALA A 296 -16.45 -3.91 1.86
CA ALA A 296 -16.80 -5.29 2.23
C ALA A 296 -17.14 -6.14 1.01
N GLU A 297 -17.91 -5.60 0.06
CA GLU A 297 -18.27 -6.30 -1.16
C GLU A 297 -17.07 -6.59 -2.07
N GLU A 298 -16.18 -5.61 -2.25
CA GLU A 298 -14.91 -5.78 -2.98
C GLU A 298 -14.02 -6.82 -2.28
N PHE A 299 -13.95 -6.81 -0.95
CA PHE A 299 -13.16 -7.80 -0.22
C PHE A 299 -13.71 -9.22 -0.36
N GLU A 300 -15.02 -9.42 -0.38
CA GLU A 300 -15.59 -10.76 -0.62
C GLU A 300 -15.21 -11.29 -2.01
N ARG A 301 -15.12 -10.43 -3.03
CA ARG A 301 -14.59 -10.82 -4.35
C ARG A 301 -13.12 -11.28 -4.27
N SER A 302 -12.32 -10.61 -3.44
CA SER A 302 -10.92 -10.99 -3.21
C SER A 302 -10.78 -12.28 -2.40
N ARG A 303 -11.55 -12.43 -1.31
CA ARG A 303 -11.48 -13.55 -0.37
C ARG A 303 -11.71 -14.90 -1.07
N ARG A 304 -12.51 -14.90 -2.15
CA ARG A 304 -12.72 -16.05 -3.04
C ARG A 304 -11.41 -16.77 -3.39
N PHE A 305 -10.33 -16.06 -3.73
CA PHE A 305 -9.07 -16.70 -4.16
C PHE A 305 -8.43 -17.53 -3.04
N TRP A 306 -8.49 -17.03 -1.79
CA TRP A 306 -8.01 -17.77 -0.62
C TRP A 306 -8.94 -18.94 -0.27
N ASP A 307 -10.25 -18.74 -0.36
CA ASP A 307 -11.25 -19.78 -0.09
C ASP A 307 -11.13 -20.94 -1.08
N GLU A 308 -10.98 -20.65 -2.38
CA GLU A 308 -10.81 -21.66 -3.43
C GLU A 308 -9.50 -22.46 -3.29
N LEU A 309 -8.45 -21.84 -2.75
CA LEU A 309 -7.19 -22.51 -2.40
C LEU A 309 -7.22 -23.24 -1.05
N GLY A 310 -8.33 -23.19 -0.32
CA GLY A 310 -8.47 -23.82 1.00
C GLY A 310 -7.65 -23.15 2.11
N VAL A 311 -7.26 -21.88 1.92
CA VAL A 311 -6.49 -21.06 2.89
C VAL A 311 -7.23 -19.77 3.24
N GLY A 312 -8.57 -19.83 3.26
CA GLY A 312 -9.46 -18.70 3.55
C GLY A 312 -9.19 -18.01 4.88
N ASP A 313 -8.63 -18.72 5.86
CA ASP A 313 -8.23 -18.21 7.17
C ASP A 313 -7.11 -17.16 7.11
N ARG A 314 -6.42 -17.05 5.97
CA ARG A 314 -5.35 -16.07 5.73
C ARG A 314 -5.84 -14.72 5.20
N ALA A 315 -7.10 -14.62 4.76
CA ALA A 315 -7.69 -13.38 4.29
C ALA A 315 -8.74 -12.88 5.27
N GLU A 316 -8.51 -11.72 5.89
CA GLU A 316 -9.42 -11.13 6.88
C GLU A 316 -9.76 -9.69 6.51
N ILE A 317 -11.02 -9.29 6.71
CA ILE A 317 -11.43 -7.88 6.71
C ILE A 317 -11.89 -7.50 8.12
N HIS A 318 -11.42 -6.34 8.58
CA HIS A 318 -11.77 -5.75 9.86
C HIS A 318 -12.35 -4.35 9.65
N ILE A 319 -13.68 -4.27 9.60
CA ILE A 319 -14.41 -3.00 9.64
C ILE A 319 -14.77 -2.73 11.10
N PHE A 320 -14.25 -1.63 11.65
CA PHE A 320 -14.38 -1.33 13.08
C PHE A 320 -15.01 0.04 13.34
N ASP A 321 -15.45 0.24 14.58
CA ASP A 321 -16.07 1.49 15.03
C ASP A 321 -15.01 2.61 15.18
N GLY A 322 -14.52 3.13 14.06
CA GLY A 322 -13.44 4.11 14.00
C GLY A 322 -13.53 5.03 12.78
N GLY A 323 -12.64 6.02 12.74
CA GLY A 323 -12.45 6.92 11.60
C GLY A 323 -11.32 6.46 10.68
N HIS A 324 -10.62 7.42 10.07
CA HIS A 324 -9.40 7.16 9.31
C HIS A 324 -8.21 6.92 10.26
N GLU A 325 -8.12 5.72 10.82
CA GLU A 325 -7.16 5.35 11.86
C GLU A 325 -6.82 3.86 11.86
N VAL A 326 -5.85 3.49 12.70
CA VAL A 326 -5.41 2.10 12.91
C VAL A 326 -6.07 1.53 14.16
N ASP A 327 -6.77 0.39 14.04
CA ASP A 327 -7.04 -0.48 15.19
C ASP A 327 -5.79 -1.34 15.46
N THR A 328 -4.92 -0.80 16.31
CA THR A 328 -3.63 -1.39 16.65
C THR A 328 -3.76 -2.74 17.34
N GLU A 329 -4.79 -2.93 18.17
CA GLU A 329 -4.95 -4.18 18.91
C GLU A 329 -5.38 -5.33 17.98
N GLN A 330 -6.25 -5.05 17.01
CA GLN A 330 -6.58 -6.03 15.98
C GLN A 330 -5.36 -6.33 15.09
N LEU A 331 -4.58 -5.32 14.69
CA LEU A 331 -3.39 -5.53 13.86
C LEU A 331 -2.36 -6.43 14.57
N VAL A 332 -2.01 -6.12 15.83
CA VAL A 332 -1.04 -6.92 16.62
C VAL A 332 -1.52 -8.36 16.79
N ARG A 333 -2.82 -8.57 17.08
CA ARG A 333 -3.41 -9.90 17.21
C ARG A 333 -3.40 -10.69 15.90
N TRP A 334 -3.68 -10.03 14.77
CA TRP A 334 -3.66 -10.66 13.46
C TRP A 334 -2.23 -11.05 13.06
N LEU A 335 -1.25 -10.17 13.28
CA LEU A 335 0.16 -10.49 13.12
C LEU A 335 0.58 -11.63 14.04
N GLY A 336 0.14 -11.66 15.30
CA GLY A 336 0.44 -12.77 16.21
C GLY A 336 -0.05 -14.14 15.71
N ARG A 337 -1.11 -14.18 14.87
CA ARG A 337 -1.64 -15.41 14.27
C ARG A 337 -0.87 -15.83 13.01
N HIS A 338 -0.56 -14.88 12.13
CA HIS A 338 -0.01 -15.17 10.80
C HIS A 338 1.48 -14.90 10.65
N PHE A 339 2.07 -14.18 11.60
CA PHE A 339 3.45 -13.71 11.62
C PHE A 339 3.94 -13.59 13.08
N PRO A 340 3.90 -14.67 13.88
CA PRO A 340 4.21 -14.60 15.31
C PRO A 340 5.64 -14.08 15.52
N ALA A 341 5.77 -13.11 16.43
CA ALA A 341 7.07 -12.75 16.97
C ALA A 341 7.58 -13.91 17.85
N ASP A 342 8.90 -14.14 17.84
CA ASP A 342 9.52 -15.03 18.81
C ASP A 342 9.39 -14.37 20.19
N THR A 343 8.37 -14.79 20.94
CA THR A 343 8.19 -14.32 22.31
C THR A 343 9.31 -14.95 23.14
N GLN A 344 10.10 -14.11 23.81
CA GLN A 344 10.87 -14.59 24.95
C GLN A 344 9.84 -15.07 25.98
N ASP A 345 9.80 -16.37 26.26
CA ASP A 345 9.17 -16.88 27.48
C ASP A 345 9.68 -16.03 28.65
N ARG A 346 8.81 -15.15 29.17
CA ARG A 346 9.09 -14.33 30.35
C ARG A 346 8.49 -14.97 31.59
#